data_AF-A0A2M8NRE6-F1
#
_entry.id   AF-A0A2M8NRE6-F1
#
_cell.length_a   1.000
_cell.length_b   1.000
_cell.length_c   1.000
_cell.angle_alpha   90.00
_cell.angle_beta   90.00
_cell.angle_gamma   90.00
#
_symmetry.space_group_name_H-M   'P 1'
#
loop_
_entity.id
_entity.type
_entity.pdbx_description
1 polymer ?
#
loop_
_entity_poly.entity_id
_entity_poly.type
_entity_poly.pdbx_seq_one_letter_code
_entity_poly.pdbx_strand_id
1 'polypeptide(L)'
;TYANRVGKGTHKALERCTEFMQKFKYVLPCDVQQFFPAIDHQILKNILSRTIADEAVLRLCGKIIDSGAGVLTEQYVMRYFDGDDLLAVNRPRGLPIGNLTSQFWANVYLNEFDHFVKRQLKCKGYIRYVDDFVLFADDKKQLHDWRDAIIAYLGKLRLTIHENRAQPRPVTQGVTFLGFTIYPTHRRLKRIKGLAYQRRLRAMYKAYLRGEVTAEAGRASVMSWLGHVRHGNTRGLVRKMFAEVKRVTVADIHENRSIDGVVIGTHNEIP
;
A
#
# COMPACT_ATOMS: atom_id res chain seq x y z
N THR A 1 5.28 -12.66 -0.20
CA THR A 1 4.84 -11.38 -0.79
C THR A 1 3.93 -11.51 -2.02
N TYR A 2 3.03 -10.51 -2.21
CA TYR A 2 2.15 -10.30 -3.37
C TYR A 2 2.53 -9.08 -4.25
N ALA A 3 3.47 -8.24 -3.82
CA ALA A 3 3.89 -7.06 -4.57
C ALA A 3 4.95 -7.42 -5.63
N ASN A 4 4.94 -6.73 -6.77
CA ASN A 4 5.96 -6.81 -7.84
C ASN A 4 6.32 -8.25 -8.25
N ARG A 5 5.30 -9.10 -8.42
CA ARG A 5 5.46 -10.50 -8.84
C ARG A 5 4.46 -10.85 -9.94
N VAL A 6 4.94 -11.62 -10.92
CA VAL A 6 4.11 -12.12 -12.04
C VAL A 6 2.92 -12.89 -11.48
N GLY A 7 1.72 -12.57 -11.99
CA GLY A 7 0.47 -13.20 -11.55
C GLY A 7 0.10 -12.91 -10.09
N LYS A 8 0.70 -11.90 -9.45
CA LYS A 8 0.29 -11.36 -8.14
C LYS A 8 -0.18 -9.91 -8.29
N GLY A 9 -0.45 -9.24 -7.17
CA GLY A 9 -0.92 -7.86 -7.15
C GLY A 9 -1.92 -7.60 -6.03
N THR A 10 -2.39 -6.36 -5.97
CA THR A 10 -3.27 -5.84 -4.91
C THR A 10 -4.54 -6.68 -4.77
N HIS A 11 -5.20 -7.02 -5.88
CA HIS A 11 -6.46 -7.75 -5.84
C HIS A 11 -6.31 -9.17 -5.29
N LYS A 12 -5.29 -9.91 -5.71
CA LYS A 12 -5.01 -11.24 -5.16
C LYS A 12 -4.62 -11.21 -3.69
N ALA A 13 -3.93 -10.15 -3.26
CA ALA A 13 -3.63 -9.94 -1.85
C ALA A 13 -4.90 -9.66 -1.02
N LEU A 14 -5.84 -8.85 -1.56
CA LEU A 14 -7.14 -8.58 -0.94
C LEU A 14 -8.03 -9.82 -0.86
N GLU A 15 -8.08 -10.63 -1.91
CA GLU A 15 -8.81 -11.91 -1.95
C GLU A 15 -8.28 -12.85 -0.88
N ARG A 16 -6.96 -13.07 -0.86
CA ARG A 16 -6.34 -13.92 0.15
C ARG A 16 -6.59 -13.41 1.57
N CYS A 17 -6.58 -12.10 1.76
CA CYS A 17 -6.87 -11.49 3.06
C CYS A 17 -8.32 -11.77 3.47
N THR A 18 -9.28 -11.68 2.56
CA THR A 18 -10.68 -12.06 2.83
C THR A 18 -10.81 -13.53 3.21
N GLU A 19 -10.14 -14.45 2.51
CA GLU A 19 -10.14 -15.88 2.87
C GLU A 19 -9.62 -16.12 4.29
N PHE A 20 -8.52 -15.44 4.68
CA PHE A 20 -7.97 -15.56 6.02
C PHE A 20 -8.85 -14.91 7.09
N MET A 21 -9.49 -13.78 6.77
CA MET A 21 -10.48 -13.15 7.66
C MET A 21 -11.68 -14.04 7.95
N GLN A 22 -12.03 -14.96 7.04
CA GLN A 22 -13.10 -15.95 7.25
C GLN A 22 -12.62 -17.19 8.00
N LYS A 23 -11.33 -17.52 7.88
CA LYS A 23 -10.76 -18.75 8.44
C LYS A 23 -10.30 -18.62 9.89
N PHE A 24 -9.81 -17.45 10.29
CA PHE A 24 -9.17 -17.23 11.59
C PHE A 24 -9.95 -16.26 12.47
N LYS A 25 -9.78 -16.37 13.79
CA LYS A 25 -10.47 -15.50 14.76
C LYS A 25 -9.80 -14.13 14.97
N TYR A 26 -8.48 -14.06 14.86
CA TYR A 26 -7.71 -12.85 15.14
C TYR A 26 -6.77 -12.48 13.98
N VAL A 27 -6.49 -11.19 13.91
CA VAL A 27 -5.61 -10.58 12.92
C VAL A 27 -4.64 -9.61 13.58
N LEU A 28 -3.39 -9.65 13.14
CA LEU A 28 -2.33 -8.71 13.50
C LEU A 28 -1.87 -7.97 12.24
N PRO A 29 -2.31 -6.71 12.04
CA PRO A 29 -1.76 -5.85 11.00
C PRO A 29 -0.41 -5.31 11.43
N CYS A 30 0.58 -5.32 10.53
CA CYS A 30 1.89 -4.74 10.76
C CYS A 30 2.30 -3.88 9.56
N ASP A 31 3.01 -2.81 9.86
CA ASP A 31 3.45 -1.78 8.92
C ASP A 31 4.82 -1.28 9.37
N VAL A 32 5.82 -1.38 8.48
CA VAL A 32 7.20 -0.95 8.77
C VAL A 32 7.27 0.58 8.74
N GLN A 33 7.97 1.18 9.70
CA GLN A 33 8.13 2.63 9.72
C GLN A 33 9.10 3.06 8.63
N GLN A 34 8.68 4.04 7.81
CA GLN A 34 9.55 4.73 6.85
C GLN A 34 10.39 3.73 6.03
N PHE A 35 9.74 2.68 5.51
CA PHE A 35 10.45 1.50 5.00
C PHE A 35 11.53 1.83 3.96
N PHE A 36 11.19 2.57 2.91
CA PHE A 36 12.16 2.95 1.88
C PHE A 36 13.32 3.80 2.42
N PRO A 37 13.08 4.89 3.19
CA PRO A 37 14.14 5.62 3.90
C PRO A 37 15.00 4.76 4.84
N ALA A 38 14.42 3.73 5.47
CA ALA A 38 15.08 2.91 6.49
C ALA A 38 15.96 1.78 5.95
N ILE A 39 15.88 1.43 4.65
CA ILE A 39 16.66 0.32 4.09
C ILE A 39 18.16 0.61 4.20
N ASP A 40 18.87 -0.23 4.95
CA ASP A 40 20.32 -0.16 5.11
C ASP A 40 21.02 -0.70 3.85
N HIS A 41 21.89 0.12 3.27
CA HIS A 41 22.57 -0.21 2.01
C HIS A 41 23.48 -1.42 2.16
N GLN A 42 24.22 -1.52 3.26
CA GLN A 42 25.17 -2.62 3.46
C GLN A 42 24.42 -3.95 3.62
N ILE A 43 23.32 -3.96 4.36
CA ILE A 43 22.47 -5.16 4.49
C ILE A 43 21.93 -5.57 3.12
N LEU A 44 21.40 -4.63 2.33
CA LEU A 44 20.86 -4.95 0.99
C LEU A 44 21.95 -5.50 0.06
N LYS A 45 23.12 -4.86 0.00
CA LYS A 45 24.26 -5.32 -0.81
C LYS A 45 24.68 -6.73 -0.41
N ASN A 46 24.77 -7.00 0.90
CA ASN A 46 25.08 -8.33 1.42
C ASN A 46 24.04 -9.36 1.00
N ILE A 47 22.75 -9.04 1.06
CA ILE A 47 21.68 -9.95 0.62
C ILE A 47 21.82 -10.26 -0.88
N LEU A 48 22.06 -9.25 -1.73
CA LEU A 48 22.23 -9.42 -3.17
C LEU A 48 23.43 -10.31 -3.51
N SER A 49 24.57 -10.11 -2.83
CA SER A 49 25.81 -10.86 -3.05
C SER A 49 25.69 -12.37 -2.78
N ARG A 50 24.69 -12.80 -1.99
CA ARG A 50 24.45 -14.23 -1.72
C ARG A 50 23.87 -14.98 -2.91
N THR A 51 23.25 -14.27 -3.86
CA THR A 51 22.55 -14.88 -5.00
C THR A 51 23.20 -14.51 -6.33
N ILE A 52 23.72 -13.29 -6.46
CA ILE A 52 24.33 -12.80 -7.71
C ILE A 52 25.84 -13.05 -7.63
N ALA A 53 26.36 -13.94 -8.48
CA ALA A 53 27.79 -14.24 -8.57
C ALA A 53 28.56 -13.24 -9.46
N ASP A 54 27.89 -12.63 -10.45
CA ASP A 54 28.52 -11.70 -11.39
C ASP A 54 28.90 -10.38 -10.71
N GLU A 55 30.19 -10.11 -10.65
CA GLU A 55 30.73 -8.90 -10.02
C GLU A 55 30.35 -7.61 -10.76
N ALA A 56 30.23 -7.63 -12.10
CA ALA A 56 29.84 -6.45 -12.86
C ALA A 56 28.40 -6.06 -12.55
N VAL A 57 27.51 -7.05 -12.42
CA VAL A 57 26.12 -6.84 -11.99
C VAL A 57 26.08 -6.32 -10.55
N LEU A 58 26.85 -6.92 -9.63
CA LEU A 58 26.92 -6.43 -8.24
C LEU A 58 27.44 -4.99 -8.15
N ARG A 59 28.47 -4.64 -8.94
CA ARG A 59 28.97 -3.25 -9.04
C ARG A 59 27.89 -2.30 -9.55
N LEU A 60 27.10 -2.69 -10.56
CA LEU A 60 25.99 -1.88 -11.06
C LEU A 60 24.89 -1.72 -10.01
N CYS A 61 24.49 -2.80 -9.33
CA CYS A 61 23.56 -2.73 -8.21
C CYS A 61 24.08 -1.80 -7.12
N GLY A 62 25.36 -1.91 -6.76
CA GLY A 62 26.04 -1.02 -5.82
C GLY A 62 25.90 0.45 -6.20
N LYS A 63 26.27 0.81 -7.43
CA LYS A 63 26.13 2.20 -7.94
C LYS A 63 24.70 2.73 -7.82
N ILE A 64 23.71 1.92 -8.16
CA ILE A 64 22.29 2.33 -8.06
C ILE A 64 21.86 2.46 -6.60
N ILE A 65 22.23 1.54 -5.72
CA ILE A 65 21.95 1.64 -4.27
C ILE A 65 22.60 2.90 -3.69
N ASP A 66 23.88 3.13 -3.99
CA ASP A 66 24.66 4.25 -3.49
C ASP A 66 24.11 5.60 -3.98
N SER A 67 23.50 5.64 -5.17
CA SER A 67 22.81 6.84 -5.66
C SER A 67 21.60 7.25 -4.79
N GLY A 68 21.07 6.32 -3.97
CA GLY A 68 20.01 6.59 -3.01
C GLY A 68 20.49 7.19 -1.69
N ALA A 69 21.80 7.19 -1.43
CA ALA A 69 22.34 7.71 -0.16
C ALA A 69 22.05 9.20 -0.05
N GLY A 70 21.52 9.63 1.09
CA GLY A 70 21.19 11.04 1.32
C GLY A 70 19.83 11.50 0.77
N VAL A 71 19.24 10.77 -0.18
CA VAL A 71 18.02 11.21 -0.91
C VAL A 71 16.79 11.29 0.00
N LEU A 72 16.68 10.40 0.98
CA LEU A 72 15.53 10.29 1.87
C LEU A 72 15.87 10.60 3.34
N THR A 73 17.00 11.25 3.60
CA THR A 73 17.50 11.49 4.98
C THR A 73 16.50 12.26 5.82
N GLU A 74 15.86 13.30 5.27
CA GLU A 74 14.87 14.12 5.99
C GLU A 74 13.61 13.34 6.38
N GLN A 75 13.32 12.25 5.67
CA GLN A 75 12.17 11.40 5.94
C GLN A 75 12.48 10.31 6.97
N TYR A 76 13.76 10.06 7.27
CA TYR A 76 14.20 9.02 8.18
C TYR A 76 14.42 9.58 9.59
N VAL A 77 13.69 9.03 10.56
CA VAL A 77 13.95 9.30 11.98
C VAL A 77 15.01 8.31 12.46
N MET A 78 16.12 8.84 12.98
CA MET A 78 17.22 8.00 13.44
C MET A 78 16.76 6.99 14.51
N ARG A 79 17.10 5.72 14.27
CA ARG A 79 16.89 4.60 15.18
C ARG A 79 18.22 3.90 15.41
N TYR A 80 18.46 3.56 16.67
CA TYR A 80 19.62 2.77 17.08
C TYR A 80 19.20 1.33 17.29
N PHE A 81 20.08 0.41 16.91
CA PHE A 81 19.90 -1.03 17.02
C PHE A 81 21.07 -1.64 17.77
N ASP A 82 20.88 -2.86 18.27
CA ASP A 82 21.94 -3.58 18.98
C ASP A 82 23.20 -3.71 18.11
N GLY A 83 24.36 -3.37 18.71
CA GLY A 83 25.65 -3.34 18.03
C GLY A 83 25.99 -2.03 17.32
N ASP A 84 25.15 -0.99 17.45
CA ASP A 84 25.50 0.35 16.98
C ASP A 84 26.60 1.02 17.81
N ASP A 85 27.46 1.74 17.13
CA ASP A 85 28.46 2.63 17.70
C ASP A 85 28.10 4.11 17.42
N LEU A 86 29.00 5.02 17.80
CA LEU A 86 28.84 6.47 17.55
C LEU A 86 28.76 6.82 16.06
N LEU A 87 29.23 5.93 15.17
CA LEU A 87 29.24 6.15 13.71
C LEU A 87 27.99 5.58 13.03
N ALA A 88 27.08 4.93 13.76
CA ALA A 88 25.84 4.39 13.23
C ALA A 88 24.99 5.44 12.48
N VAL A 89 25.10 6.71 12.87
CA VAL A 89 24.44 7.83 12.18
C VAL A 89 24.89 7.98 10.72
N ASN A 90 26.15 7.63 10.41
CA ASN A 90 26.75 7.77 9.08
C ASN A 90 26.44 6.59 8.14
N ARG A 91 25.73 5.56 8.61
CA ARG A 91 25.39 4.39 7.78
C ARG A 91 24.51 4.81 6.59
N PRO A 92 24.94 4.54 5.34
CA PRO A 92 24.14 4.84 4.15
C PRO A 92 22.82 4.06 4.16
N ARG A 93 21.74 4.77 3.88
CA ARG A 93 20.38 4.23 3.89
C ARG A 93 19.50 4.92 2.86
N GLY A 94 18.38 4.28 2.58
CA GLY A 94 17.35 4.83 1.71
C GLY A 94 17.40 4.24 0.31
N LEU A 95 16.24 3.81 -0.20
CA LEU A 95 16.08 3.53 -1.62
C LEU A 95 15.16 4.57 -2.26
N PRO A 96 15.55 5.16 -3.41
CA PRO A 96 14.75 6.19 -4.06
C PRO A 96 13.38 5.64 -4.46
N ILE A 97 12.33 6.38 -4.11
CA ILE A 97 10.94 6.02 -4.40
C ILE A 97 10.64 6.33 -5.88
N GLY A 98 9.92 5.43 -6.55
CA GLY A 98 9.52 5.61 -7.95
C GLY A 98 10.36 4.82 -8.96
N ASN A 99 11.46 4.20 -8.52
CA ASN A 99 12.22 3.27 -9.36
C ASN A 99 11.70 1.82 -9.22
N LEU A 100 11.55 1.11 -10.34
CA LEU A 100 11.21 -0.31 -10.39
C LEU A 100 12.23 -1.19 -9.63
N THR A 101 13.52 -0.84 -9.67
CA THR A 101 14.56 -1.59 -8.95
C THR A 101 14.38 -1.48 -7.44
N SER A 102 14.07 -0.28 -6.90
CA SER A 102 13.79 -0.09 -5.48
C SER A 102 12.61 -0.93 -5.01
N GLN A 103 11.56 -1.01 -5.82
CA GLN A 103 10.36 -1.82 -5.56
C GLN A 103 10.65 -3.33 -5.58
N PHE A 104 11.56 -3.77 -6.44
CA PHE A 104 12.03 -5.15 -6.46
C PHE A 104 12.92 -5.46 -5.26
N TRP A 105 13.91 -4.61 -4.96
CA TRP A 105 14.82 -4.77 -3.84
C TRP A 105 14.13 -4.75 -2.49
N ALA A 106 13.05 -3.97 -2.33
CA ALA A 106 12.15 -4.05 -1.19
C ALA A 106 11.65 -5.48 -0.91
N ASN A 107 11.31 -6.25 -1.97
CA ASN A 107 10.92 -7.64 -1.80
C ASN A 107 12.09 -8.54 -1.44
N VAL A 108 13.25 -8.32 -2.05
CA VAL A 108 14.49 -9.08 -1.79
C VAL A 108 14.94 -8.88 -0.35
N TYR A 109 14.96 -7.65 0.14
CA TYR A 109 15.36 -7.29 1.50
C TYR A 109 14.55 -8.02 2.56
N LEU A 110 13.24 -8.19 2.34
CA LEU A 110 12.32 -8.88 3.24
C LEU A 110 12.10 -10.36 2.88
N ASN A 111 12.91 -10.96 2.00
CA ASN A 111 12.75 -12.37 1.63
C ASN A 111 13.07 -13.31 2.81
N GLU A 112 14.17 -13.07 3.52
CA GLU A 112 14.53 -13.87 4.70
C GLU A 112 13.51 -13.70 5.84
N PHE A 113 12.90 -12.52 5.94
CA PHE A 113 11.77 -12.28 6.83
C PHE A 113 10.55 -13.14 6.45
N ASP A 114 10.21 -13.26 5.17
CA ASP A 114 9.14 -14.17 4.72
C ASP A 114 9.45 -15.62 5.13
N HIS A 115 10.71 -16.06 5.00
CA HIS A 115 11.13 -17.40 5.41
C HIS A 115 11.05 -17.60 6.93
N PHE A 116 11.47 -16.61 7.72
CA PHE A 116 11.33 -16.61 9.17
C PHE A 116 9.86 -16.83 9.59
N VAL A 117 8.94 -16.02 9.07
CA VAL A 117 7.52 -16.10 9.42
C VAL A 117 6.91 -17.44 8.98
N LYS A 118 7.26 -17.94 7.79
CA LYS A 118 6.66 -19.17 7.23
C LYS A 118 7.26 -20.46 7.77
N ARG A 119 8.57 -20.49 8.06
CA ARG A 119 9.30 -21.71 8.42
C ARG A 119 9.59 -21.82 9.92
N GLN A 120 9.92 -20.71 10.58
CA GLN A 120 10.23 -20.71 12.02
C GLN A 120 8.97 -20.47 12.84
N LEU A 121 8.25 -19.37 12.60
CA LEU A 121 6.97 -19.11 13.28
C LEU A 121 5.84 -20.03 12.81
N LYS A 122 6.02 -20.67 11.64
CA LYS A 122 5.04 -21.57 11.00
C LYS A 122 3.66 -20.94 10.82
N CYS A 123 3.61 -19.61 10.64
CA CYS A 123 2.36 -18.88 10.47
C CYS A 123 1.69 -19.30 9.15
N LYS A 124 0.50 -19.90 9.25
CA LYS A 124 -0.29 -20.34 8.08
C LYS A 124 -0.99 -19.16 7.40
N GLY A 125 -1.52 -18.24 8.20
CA GLY A 125 -2.24 -17.04 7.75
C GLY A 125 -1.32 -15.82 7.61
N TYR A 126 -0.41 -15.83 6.65
CA TYR A 126 0.52 -14.71 6.43
C TYR A 126 0.36 -14.10 5.04
N ILE A 127 0.28 -12.78 4.97
CA ILE A 127 0.22 -11.99 3.74
C ILE A 127 1.19 -10.81 3.87
N ARG A 128 1.97 -10.55 2.84
CA ARG A 128 2.81 -9.35 2.73
C ARG A 128 2.65 -8.70 1.36
N TYR A 129 2.62 -7.37 1.35
CA TYR A 129 2.64 -6.53 0.18
C TYR A 129 3.64 -5.39 0.43
N VAL A 130 4.85 -5.50 -0.13
CA VAL A 130 5.98 -4.62 0.19
C VAL A 130 6.28 -4.67 1.71
N ASP A 131 6.03 -3.58 2.43
CA ASP A 131 6.24 -3.34 3.86
C ASP A 131 4.98 -3.55 4.71
N ASP A 132 3.80 -3.49 4.10
CA ASP A 132 2.54 -3.86 4.73
C ASP A 132 2.43 -5.40 4.82
N PHE A 133 2.27 -5.94 6.03
CA PHE A 133 2.01 -7.37 6.22
C PHE A 133 0.97 -7.64 7.31
N VAL A 134 0.30 -8.79 7.18
CA VAL A 134 -0.81 -9.18 8.04
C VAL A 134 -0.66 -10.64 8.42
N LEU A 135 -0.76 -10.91 9.73
CA LEU A 135 -0.75 -12.25 10.30
C LEU A 135 -2.13 -12.60 10.85
N PHE A 136 -2.48 -13.88 10.79
CA PHE A 136 -3.74 -14.41 11.28
C PHE A 136 -3.50 -15.67 12.11
N ALA A 137 -4.26 -15.79 13.20
CA ALA A 137 -4.26 -16.95 14.08
C ALA A 137 -5.60 -17.07 14.82
N ASP A 138 -5.85 -18.24 15.39
CA ASP A 138 -7.02 -18.48 16.25
C ASP A 138 -6.77 -18.16 17.72
N ASP A 139 -5.50 -18.05 18.11
CA ASP A 139 -5.06 -17.63 19.44
C ASP A 139 -4.47 -16.22 19.39
N LYS A 140 -5.01 -15.34 20.24
CA LYS A 140 -4.53 -13.97 20.39
C LYS A 140 -3.14 -13.91 21.03
N LYS A 141 -2.84 -14.80 21.99
CA LYS A 141 -1.54 -14.82 22.68
C LYS A 141 -0.42 -15.14 21.69
N GLN A 142 -0.62 -16.16 20.85
CA GLN A 142 0.31 -16.48 19.76
C GLN A 142 0.61 -15.27 18.84
N LEU A 143 -0.36 -14.40 18.56
CA LEU A 143 -0.11 -13.18 17.77
C LEU A 143 0.75 -12.16 18.52
N HIS A 144 0.62 -12.04 19.85
CA HIS A 144 1.53 -11.21 20.65
C HIS A 144 2.95 -11.80 20.65
N ASP A 145 3.08 -13.11 20.84
CA ASP A 145 4.40 -13.78 20.82
C ASP A 145 5.08 -13.60 19.44
N TRP A 146 4.32 -13.76 18.35
CA TRP A 146 4.83 -13.50 17.00
C TRP A 146 5.16 -12.03 16.76
N ARG A 147 4.38 -11.09 17.28
CA ARG A 147 4.67 -9.65 17.17
C ARG A 147 6.04 -9.35 17.75
N ASP A 148 6.34 -9.84 18.95
CA ASP A 148 7.60 -9.55 19.64
C ASP A 148 8.78 -10.22 18.92
N ALA A 149 8.60 -11.46 18.45
CA ALA A 149 9.58 -12.16 17.63
C ALA A 149 9.85 -11.44 16.28
N ILE A 150 8.81 -10.86 15.67
CA ILE A 150 8.93 -10.05 14.45
C ILE A 150 9.68 -8.76 14.71
N ILE A 151 9.40 -8.06 15.81
CA ILE A 151 10.13 -6.84 16.20
C ILE A 151 11.62 -7.15 16.34
N ALA A 152 11.96 -8.22 17.08
CA ALA A 152 13.34 -8.64 17.25
C ALA A 152 14.00 -9.03 15.92
N TYR A 153 13.30 -9.73 15.02
CA TYR A 153 13.83 -10.11 13.71
C TYR A 153 14.08 -8.87 12.82
N LEU A 154 13.11 -7.95 12.76
CA LEU A 154 13.23 -6.74 11.96
C LEU A 154 14.34 -5.82 12.48
N GLY A 155 14.62 -5.83 13.78
CA GLY A 155 15.78 -5.15 14.36
C GLY A 155 17.11 -5.60 13.76
N LYS A 156 17.26 -6.90 13.42
CA LYS A 156 18.46 -7.43 12.72
C LYS A 156 18.59 -6.88 11.29
N LEU A 157 17.46 -6.51 10.69
CA LEU A 157 17.40 -5.83 9.38
C LEU A 157 17.42 -4.31 9.51
N ARG A 158 17.60 -3.77 10.73
CA ARG A 158 17.56 -2.34 11.04
C ARG A 158 16.24 -1.67 10.65
N LEU A 159 15.13 -2.39 10.82
CA LEU A 159 13.78 -1.93 10.55
C LEU A 159 12.95 -1.90 11.84
N THR A 160 12.07 -0.91 11.96
CA THR A 160 11.08 -0.82 13.05
C THR A 160 9.67 -0.88 12.51
N ILE A 161 8.69 -1.24 13.34
CA ILE A 161 7.27 -1.23 12.98
C ILE A 161 6.49 -0.19 13.78
N HIS A 162 5.30 0.16 13.31
CA HIS A 162 4.37 0.98 14.09
C HIS A 162 3.74 0.18 15.23
N GLU A 163 4.46 -0.01 16.32
CA GLU A 163 4.06 -0.84 17.47
C GLU A 163 2.68 -0.53 18.06
N ASN A 164 2.31 0.76 18.12
CA ASN A 164 1.00 1.20 18.58
C ASN A 164 -0.13 0.73 17.65
N ARG A 165 0.17 0.59 16.35
CA ARG A 165 -0.79 0.10 15.33
C ARG A 165 -0.75 -1.42 15.20
N ALA A 166 0.38 -2.04 15.51
CA ALA A 166 0.60 -3.48 15.44
C ALA A 166 0.05 -4.19 16.68
N GLN A 167 -1.28 -4.25 16.77
CA GLN A 167 -1.98 -4.88 17.89
C GLN A 167 -2.93 -5.99 17.40
N PRO A 168 -2.88 -7.19 17.99
CA PRO A 168 -3.83 -8.25 17.69
C PRO A 168 -5.27 -7.84 18.01
N ARG A 169 -6.16 -8.05 17.05
CA ARG A 169 -7.59 -7.74 17.18
C ARG A 169 -8.48 -8.81 16.56
N PRO A 170 -9.74 -8.95 17.00
CA PRO A 170 -10.69 -9.85 16.36
C PRO A 170 -10.92 -9.46 14.89
N VAL A 171 -11.05 -10.46 14.01
CA VAL A 171 -11.34 -10.23 12.58
C VAL A 171 -12.67 -9.50 12.36
N THR A 172 -13.61 -9.61 13.29
CA THR A 172 -14.92 -8.94 13.25
C THR A 172 -14.82 -7.42 13.29
N GLN A 173 -13.74 -6.86 13.86
CA GLN A 173 -13.49 -5.41 13.87
C GLN A 173 -12.98 -4.88 12.53
N GLY A 174 -12.59 -5.78 11.62
CA GLY A 174 -12.03 -5.46 10.34
C GLY A 174 -10.56 -5.05 10.38
N VAL A 175 -9.86 -5.25 9.26
CA VAL A 175 -8.45 -4.90 9.09
C VAL A 175 -8.28 -3.94 7.93
N THR A 176 -7.51 -2.86 8.12
CA THR A 176 -7.13 -1.99 7.00
C THR A 176 -5.95 -2.61 6.27
N PHE A 177 -6.08 -2.85 4.97
CA PHE A 177 -5.03 -3.39 4.12
C PHE A 177 -5.24 -2.90 2.67
N LEU A 178 -4.17 -2.40 2.04
CA LEU A 178 -4.15 -1.98 0.63
C LEU A 178 -5.30 -1.03 0.21
N GLY A 179 -5.65 -0.08 1.06
CA GLY A 179 -6.68 0.93 0.79
C GLY A 179 -8.12 0.50 1.10
N PHE A 180 -8.32 -0.72 1.60
CA PHE A 180 -9.63 -1.24 2.03
C PHE A 180 -9.63 -1.55 3.52
N THR A 181 -10.81 -1.50 4.13
CA THR A 181 -11.10 -2.14 5.42
C THR A 181 -11.83 -3.44 5.12
N ILE A 182 -11.20 -4.56 5.44
CA ILE A 182 -11.65 -5.92 5.11
C ILE A 182 -12.32 -6.51 6.35
N TYR A 183 -13.50 -7.07 6.19
CA TYR A 183 -14.24 -7.85 7.18
C TYR A 183 -14.40 -9.29 6.67
N PRO A 184 -14.80 -10.25 7.52
CA PRO A 184 -15.06 -11.63 7.07
C PRO A 184 -16.14 -11.70 5.99
N THR A 185 -17.15 -10.83 6.05
CA THR A 185 -18.31 -10.86 5.16
C THR A 185 -18.23 -9.88 3.99
N HIS A 186 -17.42 -8.82 4.09
CA HIS A 186 -17.40 -7.75 3.11
C HIS A 186 -16.12 -6.92 3.15
N ARG A 187 -15.92 -6.07 2.14
CA ARG A 187 -14.82 -5.09 2.11
C ARG A 187 -15.38 -3.68 1.97
N ARG A 188 -14.78 -2.70 2.64
CA ARG A 188 -15.14 -1.27 2.50
C ARG A 188 -13.95 -0.49 2.00
N LEU A 189 -14.16 0.50 1.13
CA LEU A 189 -13.10 1.43 0.75
C LEU A 189 -12.75 2.32 1.95
N LYS A 190 -11.45 2.56 2.18
CA LYS A 190 -11.01 3.50 3.23
C LYS A 190 -11.59 4.89 2.94
N ARG A 191 -12.28 5.48 3.92
CA ARG A 191 -13.00 6.77 3.78
C ARG A 191 -12.14 7.87 3.15
N ILE A 192 -10.88 7.98 3.58
CA ILE A 192 -9.92 8.97 3.07
C ILE A 192 -9.73 8.84 1.55
N LYS A 193 -9.65 7.61 1.02
CA LYS A 193 -9.50 7.36 -0.43
C LYS A 193 -10.77 7.75 -1.19
N GLY A 194 -11.94 7.47 -0.62
CA GLY A 194 -13.23 7.91 -1.18
C GLY A 194 -13.33 9.44 -1.29
N LEU A 195 -12.99 10.15 -0.21
CA LEU A 195 -13.00 11.62 -0.18
C LEU A 195 -11.97 12.23 -1.14
N ALA A 196 -10.76 11.68 -1.20
CA ALA A 196 -9.73 12.14 -2.12
C ALA A 196 -10.19 12.00 -3.58
N TYR A 197 -10.80 10.87 -3.93
CA TYR A 197 -11.35 10.68 -5.27
C TYR A 197 -12.52 11.61 -5.56
N GLN A 198 -13.40 11.87 -4.58
CA GLN A 198 -14.51 12.81 -4.74
C GLN A 198 -14.01 14.22 -5.08
N ARG A 199 -12.98 14.68 -4.38
CA ARG A 199 -12.32 15.97 -4.66
C ARG A 199 -11.71 15.99 -6.06
N ARG A 200 -11.00 14.92 -6.44
CA ARG A 200 -10.41 14.77 -7.77
C ARG A 200 -11.46 14.79 -8.88
N LEU A 201 -12.57 14.08 -8.69
CA LEU A 201 -13.68 14.02 -9.64
C LEU A 201 -14.30 15.40 -9.85
N ARG A 202 -14.54 16.16 -8.76
CA ARG A 202 -15.02 17.54 -8.85
C ARG A 202 -14.03 18.47 -9.58
N ALA A 203 -12.74 18.37 -9.29
CA ALA A 203 -11.72 19.17 -9.96
C ALA A 203 -11.63 18.85 -11.45
N MET A 204 -11.65 17.56 -11.80
CA MET A 204 -11.64 17.09 -13.19
C MET A 204 -12.89 17.53 -13.96
N TYR A 205 -14.06 17.51 -13.31
CA TYR A 205 -15.29 18.02 -13.90
C TYR A 205 -15.21 19.54 -14.17
N LYS A 206 -14.70 20.33 -13.23
CA LYS A 206 -14.47 21.77 -13.46
C LYS A 206 -13.47 22.04 -14.60
N ALA A 207 -12.41 21.24 -14.68
CA ALA A 207 -11.43 21.33 -15.77
C ALA A 207 -12.05 20.96 -17.13
N TYR A 208 -12.93 19.95 -17.17
CA TYR A 208 -13.72 19.61 -18.35
C TYR A 208 -14.61 20.78 -18.81
N LEU A 209 -15.31 21.44 -17.88
CA LEU A 209 -16.13 22.62 -18.21
C LEU A 209 -15.31 23.79 -18.75
N ARG A 210 -14.04 23.91 -18.36
CA ARG A 210 -13.09 24.91 -18.89
C ARG A 210 -12.41 24.48 -20.20
N GLY A 211 -12.72 23.30 -20.73
CA GLY A 211 -12.08 22.75 -21.93
C GLY A 211 -10.64 22.27 -21.74
N GLU A 212 -10.14 22.21 -20.50
CA GLU A 212 -8.77 21.79 -20.18
C GLU A 212 -8.59 20.26 -20.24
N VAL A 213 -9.69 19.51 -20.14
CA VAL A 213 -9.72 18.05 -20.12
C VAL A 213 -10.79 17.55 -21.07
N THR A 214 -10.46 16.59 -21.92
CA THR A 214 -11.42 15.97 -22.84
C THR A 214 -12.37 15.02 -22.10
N ALA A 215 -13.58 14.83 -22.64
CA ALA A 215 -14.55 13.87 -22.10
C ALA A 215 -13.95 12.44 -22.01
N GLU A 216 -13.12 12.06 -22.98
CA GLU A 216 -12.45 10.76 -23.05
C GLU A 216 -11.44 10.58 -21.91
N ALA A 217 -10.58 11.57 -21.68
CA ALA A 217 -9.63 11.55 -20.56
C ALA A 217 -10.35 11.50 -19.20
N GLY A 218 -11.45 12.25 -19.06
CA GLY A 218 -12.32 12.19 -17.90
C GLY A 218 -12.94 10.81 -17.69
N ARG A 219 -13.49 10.20 -18.75
CA ARG A 219 -14.09 8.86 -18.72
C ARG A 219 -13.06 7.80 -18.36
N ALA A 220 -11.86 7.84 -18.93
CA ALA A 220 -10.79 6.89 -18.61
C ALA A 220 -10.40 6.94 -17.12
N SER A 221 -10.25 8.14 -16.55
CA SER A 221 -9.96 8.34 -15.12
C SER A 221 -11.08 7.77 -14.23
N VAL A 222 -12.34 7.97 -14.61
CA VAL A 222 -13.50 7.42 -13.91
C VAL A 222 -13.53 5.90 -13.97
N MET A 223 -13.37 5.32 -15.15
CA MET A 223 -13.41 3.87 -15.36
C MET A 223 -12.29 3.16 -14.62
N SER A 224 -11.08 3.74 -14.60
CA SER A 224 -9.96 3.23 -13.81
C SER A 224 -10.30 3.17 -12.32
N TRP A 225 -10.91 4.22 -11.77
CA TRP A 225 -11.31 4.22 -10.36
C TRP A 225 -12.45 3.23 -10.07
N LEU A 226 -13.47 3.16 -10.92
CA LEU A 226 -14.56 2.18 -10.81
C LEU A 226 -14.02 0.75 -10.79
N GLY A 227 -13.07 0.45 -11.69
CA GLY A 227 -12.36 -0.81 -11.75
C GLY A 227 -11.63 -1.17 -10.45
N HIS A 228 -11.10 -0.17 -9.74
CA HIS A 228 -10.45 -0.37 -8.43
C HIS A 228 -11.48 -0.56 -7.30
N VAL A 229 -12.49 0.31 -7.20
CA VAL A 229 -13.42 0.32 -6.05
C VAL A 229 -14.46 -0.79 -6.09
N ARG A 230 -14.74 -1.39 -7.25
CA ARG A 230 -15.64 -2.55 -7.38
C ARG A 230 -15.21 -3.76 -6.53
N HIS A 231 -13.94 -3.82 -6.14
CA HIS A 231 -13.42 -4.88 -5.28
C HIS A 231 -13.85 -4.74 -3.81
N GLY A 232 -14.53 -3.64 -3.45
CA GLY A 232 -15.22 -3.50 -2.17
C GLY A 232 -16.72 -3.25 -2.34
N ASN A 233 -17.45 -3.29 -1.23
CA ASN A 233 -18.86 -2.95 -1.12
C ASN A 233 -19.03 -1.43 -1.21
N THR A 234 -18.83 -0.89 -2.42
CA THR A 234 -18.78 0.54 -2.69
C THR A 234 -19.97 1.06 -3.49
N ARG A 235 -20.94 0.20 -3.86
CA ARG A 235 -22.12 0.56 -4.66
C ARG A 235 -22.84 1.82 -4.16
N GLY A 236 -23.10 1.90 -2.85
CA GLY A 236 -23.74 3.08 -2.25
C GLY A 236 -22.88 4.35 -2.30
N LEU A 237 -21.57 4.21 -2.08
CA LEU A 237 -20.60 5.31 -2.18
C LEU A 237 -20.54 5.85 -3.62
N VAL A 238 -20.40 4.95 -4.60
CA VAL A 238 -20.35 5.28 -6.03
C VAL A 238 -21.61 6.06 -6.43
N ARG A 239 -22.80 5.55 -6.10
CA ARG A 239 -24.07 6.25 -6.38
C ARG A 239 -24.11 7.66 -5.80
N LYS A 240 -23.76 7.81 -4.52
CA LYS A 240 -23.76 9.12 -3.85
C LYS A 240 -22.78 10.10 -4.52
N MET A 241 -21.58 9.63 -4.85
CA MET A 241 -20.55 10.47 -5.47
C MET A 241 -20.97 11.01 -6.83
N PHE A 242 -21.57 10.17 -7.69
CA PHE A 242 -22.06 10.63 -8.99
C PHE A 242 -23.32 11.49 -8.88
N ALA A 243 -24.20 11.23 -7.92
CA ALA A 243 -25.36 12.07 -7.66
C ALA A 243 -24.96 13.49 -7.25
N GLU A 244 -23.91 13.66 -6.45
CA GLU A 244 -23.40 14.98 -6.08
C GLU A 244 -22.78 15.74 -7.26
N VAL A 245 -22.07 15.06 -8.16
CA VAL A 245 -21.55 15.71 -9.37
C VAL A 245 -22.71 16.21 -10.24
N LYS A 246 -23.76 15.39 -10.41
CA LYS A 246 -24.99 15.81 -11.12
C LYS A 246 -25.67 17.03 -10.47
N ARG A 247 -25.63 17.16 -9.14
CA ARG A 247 -26.18 18.34 -8.43
C ARG A 247 -25.35 19.60 -8.65
N VAL A 248 -24.02 19.47 -8.67
CA VAL A 248 -23.11 20.57 -9.04
C VAL A 248 -23.44 21.05 -10.46
N THR A 249 -23.74 20.13 -11.39
CA THR A 249 -24.21 20.48 -12.75
C THR A 249 -25.45 21.37 -12.74
N VAL A 250 -26.46 21.07 -11.94
CA VAL A 250 -27.72 21.84 -11.89
C VAL A 250 -27.52 23.21 -11.23
N ALA A 251 -26.69 23.29 -10.19
CA ALA A 251 -26.38 24.54 -9.51
C ALA A 251 -25.53 25.49 -10.38
N ASP A 252 -24.52 24.97 -11.07
CA ASP A 252 -23.65 25.76 -11.96
C ASP A 252 -24.42 26.25 -13.21
N ILE A 253 -25.43 25.51 -13.68
CA ILE A 253 -26.36 25.96 -14.73
C ILE A 253 -27.29 27.09 -14.25
N HIS A 254 -27.61 27.13 -12.95
CA HIS A 254 -28.43 28.21 -12.40
C HIS A 254 -27.64 29.50 -12.14
N GLU A 255 -26.32 29.44 -11.93
CA GLU A 255 -25.45 30.62 -11.83
C GLU A 255 -24.96 31.15 -13.19
N ASN A 256 -24.84 30.32 -14.22
CA ASN A 256 -24.48 30.74 -15.58
C ASN A 256 -25.63 30.56 -16.58
N ARG A 257 -26.59 31.49 -16.59
CA ARG A 257 -27.51 31.64 -17.73
C ARG A 257 -26.82 32.39 -18.88
N SER A 258 -26.17 31.63 -19.77
CA SER A 258 -26.38 31.66 -21.22
C SER A 258 -25.32 30.79 -21.90
N ILE A 259 -25.55 29.48 -22.00
CA ILE A 259 -24.97 28.68 -23.09
C ILE A 259 -26.08 27.77 -23.59
N ASP A 260 -26.61 28.14 -24.76
CA ASP A 260 -27.53 27.32 -25.52
C ASP A 260 -26.90 25.97 -25.85
N GLY A 261 -27.71 24.92 -25.72
CA GLY A 261 -27.54 23.71 -26.52
C GLY A 261 -26.53 22.67 -26.04
N VAL A 262 -26.72 22.08 -24.86
CA VAL A 262 -26.28 20.68 -24.65
C VAL A 262 -27.36 19.91 -23.89
N VAL A 263 -28.20 19.21 -24.64
CA VAL A 263 -29.07 18.16 -24.11
C VAL A 263 -28.17 17.01 -23.66
N ILE A 264 -27.89 16.91 -22.35
CA ILE A 264 -27.29 15.71 -21.79
C ILE A 264 -28.40 14.66 -21.74
N GLY A 265 -28.36 13.74 -22.70
CA GLY A 265 -29.29 12.63 -22.84
C GLY A 265 -29.52 11.90 -21.52
N THR A 266 -30.77 11.91 -21.09
CA THR A 266 -31.31 11.05 -20.05
C THR A 266 -31.41 9.64 -20.59
N HIS A 267 -30.34 8.84 -20.50
CA HIS A 267 -30.49 7.39 -20.62
C HIS A 267 -29.72 6.64 -19.55
N ASN A 268 -30.50 5.80 -18.86
CA ASN A 268 -30.06 4.67 -18.07
C ASN A 268 -28.99 3.90 -18.81
N GLU A 269 -27.73 4.08 -18.45
CA GLU A 269 -26.66 3.11 -18.65
C GLU A 269 -25.43 3.53 -17.84
N ILE A 270 -25.49 3.21 -16.55
CA ILE A 270 -24.29 3.04 -15.73
C ILE A 270 -24.12 1.51 -15.62
N PRO A 271 -23.02 0.91 -16.08
CA PRO A 271 -22.71 -0.49 -15.75
C PRO A 271 -22.42 -0.68 -14.25
#